data_AF-A0A1H2YIF8-F1
#
_entry.id   AF-A0A1H2YIF8-F1
#
_cell.length_a   1.000
_cell.length_b   1.000
_cell.length_c   1.000
_cell.angle_alpha   90.00
_cell.angle_beta   90.00
_cell.angle_gamma   90.00
#
_symmetry.space_group_name_H-M   'P 1'
#
loop_
_entity.id
_entity.type
_entity.pdbx_description
1 polymer ?
#
loop_
_entity_poly.entity_id
_entity_poly.type
_entity_poly.pdbx_seq_one_letter_code
_entity_poly.pdbx_strand_id
1 'polypeptide(L)'
;MYDWEDEQFYEPSPYDGHIETLIQAIRADVKEGIISEMNRLKKENAELQDVKRDFEAIKREYEQKKIELEYAKHNVKNEVRRERLVELMGDFTHELYKASSKRNVRPKCDKCDERRMIHYTSPLGNPKQEDCDCKNGIAYYEPRSYLCSSYEVRNSEFIAWYKAYEIDADGMEFEFITSSSTAKIIYAGEDFEKLEDYHYIHFKSKEDCQRYCDWLTAKEAEKVK
;
A
#
# COMPACT_ATOMS: atom_id res chain seq x y z
N MET A 1 40.76 39.87 102.72
CA MET A 1 39.35 39.52 102.91
C MET A 1 38.71 39.67 101.55
N TYR A 2 38.25 38.55 101.00
CA TYR A 2 37.43 38.45 99.79
C TYR A 2 36.21 39.38 99.88
N ASP A 3 35.75 39.94 98.75
CA ASP A 3 34.35 39.77 98.30
C ASP A 3 34.00 40.50 96.98
N TRP A 4 33.46 39.71 96.04
CA TRP A 4 32.43 39.96 95.00
C TRP A 4 32.59 41.14 94.01
N GLU A 5 32.98 40.84 92.76
CA GLU A 5 32.11 40.56 91.60
C GLU A 5 31.78 41.83 90.78
N ASP A 6 32.58 42.00 89.72
CA ASP A 6 32.15 42.20 88.33
C ASP A 6 30.99 43.15 88.03
N GLU A 7 31.15 44.42 88.40
CA GLU A 7 30.65 45.51 87.56
C GLU A 7 31.82 46.40 87.16
N GLN A 8 32.51 46.03 86.08
CA GLN A 8 33.26 47.01 85.28
C GLN A 8 32.25 48.05 84.79
N PHE A 9 32.05 49.09 85.60
CA PHE A 9 31.23 50.24 85.25
C PHE A 9 31.97 50.98 84.13
N TYR A 10 31.64 50.67 82.88
CA TYR A 10 32.12 51.41 81.72
C TYR A 10 31.59 52.84 81.86
N GLU A 11 32.47 53.80 82.17
CA GLU A 11 32.09 55.21 82.09
C GLU A 11 31.71 55.53 80.65
N PRO A 12 30.56 56.21 80.41
CA PRO A 12 30.13 56.55 79.07
C PRO A 12 31.22 57.35 78.34
N SER A 13 31.68 56.82 77.23
CA SER A 13 32.61 57.52 76.36
C SER A 13 31.92 58.77 75.80
N PRO A 14 32.62 59.91 75.68
CA PRO A 14 32.08 61.11 75.01
C PRO A 14 31.60 60.84 73.57
N TYR A 15 31.97 59.69 73.00
CA TYR A 15 31.60 59.25 71.66
C TYR A 15 30.42 58.27 71.63
N ASP A 16 29.90 57.79 72.76
CA ASP A 16 28.84 56.77 72.79
C ASP A 16 27.57 57.21 72.06
N GLY A 17 27.17 58.47 72.21
CA GLY A 17 26.04 59.04 71.45
C GLY A 17 26.29 59.08 69.93
N HIS A 18 27.54 59.31 69.51
CA HIS A 18 27.92 59.25 68.08
C HIS A 18 27.94 57.80 67.58
N ILE A 19 28.37 56.85 68.41
CA ILE A 19 28.38 55.42 68.09
C ILE A 19 26.95 54.89 67.95
N GLU A 20 26.04 55.24 68.86
CA GLU A 20 24.63 54.84 68.77
C GLU A 20 23.96 55.41 67.52
N THR A 21 24.21 56.68 67.20
CA THR A 21 23.70 57.31 65.98
C THR A 21 24.20 56.58 64.73
N LEU A 22 25.50 56.23 64.70
CA LEU A 22 26.09 55.45 63.60
C LEU A 22 25.48 54.05 63.50
N ILE A 23 25.27 53.35 64.62
CA ILE A 23 24.63 52.04 64.67
C ILE A 23 23.20 52.12 64.14
N GLN A 24 22.44 53.14 64.52
CA GLN A 24 21.07 53.34 64.03
C GLN A 24 21.05 53.64 62.53
N ALA A 25 21.94 54.50 62.04
CA ALA A 25 22.08 54.81 60.62
C ALA A 25 22.43 53.55 59.80
N ILE A 26 23.42 52.76 60.26
CA ILE A 26 23.81 51.50 59.61
C ILE A 26 22.64 50.50 59.63
N ARG A 27 21.95 50.35 60.76
CA ARG A 27 20.78 49.45 60.85
C ARG A 27 19.67 49.86 59.88
N ALA A 28 19.40 51.16 59.77
CA ALA A 28 18.39 51.68 58.86
C ALA A 28 18.77 51.42 57.40
N ASP A 29 20.00 51.77 57.00
CA ASP A 29 20.52 51.59 55.64
C ASP A 29 20.54 50.10 55.23
N VAL A 30 21.08 49.23 56.09
CA VAL A 30 21.10 47.78 55.83
C VAL A 30 19.68 47.21 55.74
N LYS A 31 18.76 47.66 56.60
CA LYS A 31 17.37 47.20 56.58
C LYS A 31 16.66 47.67 55.30
N GLU A 32 16.88 48.90 54.88
CA GLU A 32 16.31 49.45 53.65
C GLU A 32 16.86 48.71 52.42
N GLY A 33 18.18 48.50 52.35
CA GLY A 33 18.83 47.73 51.28
C GLY A 33 18.33 46.29 51.18
N ILE A 34 18.15 45.60 52.32
CA ILE A 34 17.57 44.25 52.33
C ILE A 34 16.14 44.26 51.81
N ILE A 35 15.33 45.25 52.20
CA ILE A 35 13.93 45.35 51.76
C ILE A 35 13.86 45.66 50.26
N SER A 36 14.68 46.58 49.75
CA SER A 36 14.71 46.91 48.32
C SER A 36 15.13 45.73 47.46
N GLU A 37 16.18 45.01 47.87
CA GLU A 37 16.65 43.80 47.17
C GLU A 37 15.59 42.69 47.22
N MET A 38 14.96 42.46 48.38
CA MET A 38 13.89 41.47 48.51
C MET A 38 12.69 41.81 47.59
N ASN A 39 12.32 43.09 47.49
CA ASN A 39 11.24 43.51 46.59
C ASN A 39 11.62 43.35 45.12
N ARG A 40 12.88 43.66 44.75
CA ARG A 40 13.39 43.42 43.39
C ARG A 40 13.33 41.94 43.04
N LEU A 41 13.84 41.07 43.91
CA LEU A 41 13.84 39.62 43.71
C LEU A 41 12.42 39.05 43.63
N LYS A 42 11.46 39.56 44.40
CA LYS A 42 10.06 39.15 44.31
C LYS A 42 9.45 39.50 42.95
N LYS A 43 9.77 40.69 42.41
CA LYS A 43 9.30 41.12 41.10
C LYS A 43 9.91 40.27 39.98
N GLU A 44 11.23 40.08 40.00
CA GLU A 44 11.93 39.25 39.02
C GLU A 44 11.44 37.79 39.05
N ASN A 45 11.17 37.24 40.23
CA ASN A 45 10.63 35.88 40.35
C ASN A 45 9.22 35.78 39.73
N ALA A 46 8.36 36.78 39.94
CA ALA A 46 7.04 36.81 39.32
C ALA A 46 7.14 36.84 37.78
N GLU A 47 7.99 37.70 37.22
CA GLU A 47 8.24 37.77 35.78
C GLU A 47 8.79 36.45 35.21
N LEU A 48 9.72 35.80 35.93
CA LEU A 48 10.25 34.49 35.53
C LEU A 48 9.21 33.37 35.58
N GLN A 49 8.29 33.41 36.55
CA GLN A 49 7.18 32.45 36.60
C GLN A 49 6.21 32.63 35.43
N ASP A 50 5.97 33.87 35.00
CA ASP A 50 5.15 34.17 33.82
C ASP A 50 5.79 33.61 32.56
N VAL A 51 7.07 33.94 32.32
CA VAL A 51 7.83 33.42 31.17
C VAL A 51 7.88 31.90 31.17
N LYS A 52 8.04 31.26 32.34
CA LYS A 52 8.03 29.80 32.45
C LYS A 52 6.69 29.21 32.00
N ARG A 53 5.57 29.81 32.42
CA ARG A 53 4.22 29.36 32.03
C ARG A 53 4.01 29.47 30.52
N ASP A 54 4.44 30.58 29.94
CA ASP A 54 4.34 30.81 28.49
C ASP A 54 5.20 29.80 27.72
N PHE A 55 6.42 29.52 28.19
CA PHE A 55 7.30 28.55 27.55
C PHE A 55 6.74 27.12 27.62
N GLU A 56 6.14 26.74 28.75
CA GLU A 56 5.44 25.45 28.90
C GLU A 56 4.19 25.35 28.02
N ALA A 57 3.49 26.47 27.77
CA ALA A 57 2.37 26.51 26.83
C ALA A 57 2.86 26.31 25.39
N ILE A 58 3.87 27.06 24.96
CA ILE A 58 4.48 26.95 23.63
C ILE A 58 5.00 25.53 23.38
N LYS A 59 5.67 24.93 24.37
CA LYS A 59 6.17 23.56 24.26
C LYS A 59 5.04 22.54 24.04
N ARG A 60 3.91 22.70 24.74
CA ARG A 60 2.73 21.84 24.56
C ARG A 60 2.13 22.00 23.17
N GLU A 61 1.96 23.23 22.70
CA GLU A 61 1.45 23.49 21.35
C GLU A 61 2.38 22.92 20.26
N TYR A 62 3.69 23.04 20.44
CA TYR A 62 4.66 22.51 19.49
C TYR A 62 4.56 20.98 19.37
N GLU A 63 4.48 20.26 20.51
CA GLU A 63 4.32 18.81 20.49
C GLU A 63 2.98 18.39 19.86
N GLN A 64 1.90 19.14 20.12
CA GLN A 64 0.61 18.91 19.46
C GLN A 64 0.71 19.06 17.95
N LYS A 65 1.27 20.16 17.45
CA LYS A 65 1.46 20.40 16.02
C LYS A 65 2.34 19.33 15.36
N LYS A 66 3.36 18.84 16.06
CA LYS A 66 4.22 17.75 15.58
C LYS A 66 3.43 16.45 15.40
N ILE A 67 2.57 16.11 16.37
CA ILE A 67 1.71 14.94 16.30
C ILE A 67 0.71 15.08 15.14
N GLU A 68 0.05 16.23 15.02
CA GLU A 68 -0.88 16.53 13.92
C GLU A 68 -0.21 16.40 12.54
N LEU A 69 1.01 16.91 12.39
CA LEU A 69 1.77 16.81 11.15
C LEU A 69 2.09 15.35 10.78
N GLU A 70 2.50 14.53 11.75
CA GLU A 70 2.77 13.12 11.52
C GLU A 70 1.49 12.35 11.13
N TYR A 71 0.36 12.65 11.77
CA TYR A 71 -0.94 12.10 11.37
C TYR A 71 -1.32 12.52 9.95
N ALA A 72 -1.20 13.81 9.61
CA ALA A 72 -1.52 14.32 8.28
C ALA A 72 -0.64 13.66 7.21
N LYS A 73 0.68 13.54 7.46
CA LYS A 73 1.63 12.86 6.59
C LYS A 73 1.27 11.38 6.39
N HIS A 74 0.87 10.70 7.47
CA HIS A 74 0.43 9.31 7.38
C HIS A 74 -0.86 9.17 6.57
N ASN A 75 -1.81 10.09 6.75
CA ASN A 75 -3.07 10.10 6.02
C ASN A 75 -2.85 10.32 4.53
N VAL A 76 -2.07 11.34 4.15
CA VAL A 76 -1.70 11.61 2.75
C VAL A 76 -0.99 10.40 2.14
N LYS A 77 -0.07 9.76 2.87
CA LYS A 77 0.59 8.54 2.40
C LYS A 77 -0.40 7.40 2.15
N ASN A 78 -1.41 7.24 3.01
CA ASN A 78 -2.44 6.23 2.85
C ASN A 78 -3.40 6.56 1.71
N GLU A 79 -3.77 7.83 1.53
CA GLU A 79 -4.57 8.30 0.40
C GLU A 79 -3.86 8.03 -0.93
N VAL A 80 -2.60 8.44 -1.07
CA VAL A 80 -1.79 8.14 -2.28
C VAL A 80 -1.70 6.64 -2.55
N ARG A 81 -1.54 5.82 -1.50
CA ARG A 81 -1.54 4.35 -1.64
C ARG A 81 -2.89 3.81 -2.10
N ARG A 82 -3.99 4.36 -1.59
CA ARG A 82 -5.35 3.97 -1.98
C ARG A 82 -5.67 4.42 -3.39
N GLU A 83 -5.37 5.65 -3.76
CA GLU A 83 -5.55 6.16 -5.13
C GLU A 83 -4.74 5.35 -6.13
N ARG A 84 -3.47 5.07 -5.83
CA ARG A 84 -2.64 4.19 -6.66
C ARG A 84 -3.21 2.77 -6.74
N LEU A 85 -3.76 2.24 -5.65
CA LEU A 85 -4.43 0.94 -5.68
C LEU A 85 -5.69 1.01 -6.56
N VAL A 86 -6.50 2.05 -6.46
CA VAL A 86 -7.70 2.23 -7.30
C VAL A 86 -7.33 2.39 -8.78
N GLU A 87 -6.28 3.14 -9.09
CA GLU A 87 -5.74 3.26 -10.45
C GLU A 87 -5.25 1.90 -10.98
N LEU A 88 -4.48 1.15 -10.17
CA LEU A 88 -4.01 -0.19 -10.53
C LEU A 88 -5.14 -1.21 -10.65
N MET A 89 -6.19 -1.09 -9.84
CA MET A 89 -7.35 -1.99 -9.80
C MET A 89 -8.42 -1.62 -10.82
N GLY A 90 -8.45 -0.37 -11.31
CA GLY A 90 -9.49 0.16 -12.19
C GLY A 90 -9.57 -0.53 -13.54
N ASP A 91 -8.48 -1.17 -13.98
CA ASP A 91 -8.47 -1.99 -15.18
C ASP A 91 -8.89 -3.44 -14.92
N PHE A 92 -8.66 -3.97 -13.71
CA PHE A 92 -9.01 -5.32 -13.32
C PHE A 92 -10.47 -5.38 -12.86
N THR A 93 -11.37 -5.59 -13.81
CA THR A 93 -12.79 -5.85 -13.53
C THR A 93 -12.98 -7.23 -12.90
N HIS A 94 -14.09 -7.40 -12.18
CA HIS A 94 -14.46 -8.68 -11.57
C HIS A 94 -14.60 -9.80 -12.60
N GLU A 95 -15.07 -9.45 -13.80
CA GLU A 95 -15.19 -10.34 -14.95
C GLU A 95 -14.39 -9.78 -16.13
N LEU A 96 -13.62 -10.66 -16.78
CA LEU A 96 -12.94 -10.40 -18.05
C LEU A 96 -13.22 -11.55 -19.02
N TYR A 97 -13.02 -11.29 -20.30
CA TYR A 97 -13.18 -12.28 -21.37
C TYR A 97 -11.84 -12.62 -22.00
N LYS A 98 -11.69 -13.89 -22.41
CA LYS A 98 -10.48 -14.37 -23.09
C LYS A 98 -10.85 -15.32 -24.22
N ALA A 99 -10.09 -15.29 -25.30
CA ALA A 99 -10.23 -16.22 -26.41
C ALA A 99 -9.84 -17.64 -25.97
N SER A 100 -10.79 -18.56 -26.06
CA SER A 100 -10.58 -20.00 -25.83
C SER A 100 -10.57 -20.73 -27.16
N SER A 101 -9.54 -21.55 -27.40
CA SER A 101 -9.49 -22.38 -28.60
C SER A 101 -10.28 -23.67 -28.42
N LYS A 102 -11.09 -23.99 -29.42
CA LYS A 102 -11.76 -25.27 -29.59
C LYS A 102 -11.43 -25.83 -30.97
N ARG A 103 -11.60 -27.13 -31.16
CA ARG A 103 -11.34 -27.80 -32.44
C ARG A 103 -12.61 -28.44 -32.96
N ASN A 104 -13.02 -28.04 -34.16
CA ASN A 104 -14.07 -28.75 -34.89
C ASN A 104 -13.43 -29.84 -35.74
N VAL A 105 -13.67 -31.10 -35.35
CA VAL A 105 -13.19 -32.25 -36.11
C VAL A 105 -13.96 -32.32 -37.42
N ARG A 106 -13.25 -32.53 -38.54
CA ARG A 106 -13.87 -32.68 -39.86
C ARG A 106 -14.81 -33.89 -39.88
N PRO A 107 -15.78 -33.94 -40.80
CA PRO A 107 -16.55 -35.17 -41.06
C PRO A 107 -15.61 -36.37 -41.27
N LYS A 108 -16.01 -37.55 -40.77
CA LYS A 108 -15.23 -38.78 -40.93
C LYS A 108 -15.18 -39.16 -42.41
N CYS A 109 -14.01 -39.59 -42.90
CA CYS A 109 -13.87 -40.13 -44.26
C CYS A 109 -13.98 -41.66 -44.26
N ASP A 110 -14.19 -42.23 -45.44
CA ASP A 110 -14.34 -43.69 -45.61
C ASP A 110 -13.02 -44.46 -45.53
N LYS A 111 -11.88 -43.76 -45.47
CA LYS A 111 -10.53 -44.35 -45.52
C LYS A 111 -9.95 -44.73 -44.16
N CYS A 112 -10.62 -44.37 -43.07
CA CYS A 112 -10.11 -44.55 -41.72
C CYS A 112 -11.07 -45.32 -40.82
N ASP A 113 -10.52 -45.92 -39.77
CA ASP A 113 -11.31 -46.61 -38.75
C ASP A 113 -12.11 -45.64 -37.85
N GLU A 114 -12.80 -46.17 -36.84
CA GLU A 114 -13.55 -45.38 -35.86
C GLU A 114 -12.68 -44.39 -35.07
N ARG A 115 -11.39 -44.71 -34.87
CA ARG A 115 -10.42 -43.84 -34.20
C ARG A 115 -9.75 -42.86 -35.16
N ARG A 116 -10.20 -42.81 -36.43
CA ARG A 116 -9.64 -42.01 -37.52
C ARG A 116 -8.19 -42.34 -37.81
N MET A 117 -7.85 -43.63 -37.73
CA MET A 117 -6.54 -44.18 -38.08
C MET A 117 -6.60 -44.89 -39.43
N ILE A 118 -5.56 -44.73 -40.23
CA ILE A 118 -5.33 -45.50 -41.45
C ILE A 118 -4.39 -46.65 -41.10
N HIS A 119 -4.80 -47.88 -41.39
CA HIS A 119 -4.00 -49.07 -41.14
C HIS A 119 -3.29 -49.48 -42.43
N TYR A 120 -1.98 -49.70 -42.36
CA TYR A 120 -1.19 -50.12 -43.50
C TYR A 120 -0.09 -51.10 -43.08
N THR A 121 0.40 -51.88 -44.03
CA THR A 121 1.51 -52.79 -43.82
C THR A 121 2.78 -52.11 -44.30
N SER A 122 3.78 -51.99 -43.42
CA SER A 122 5.10 -51.50 -43.80
C SER A 122 5.75 -52.39 -44.87
N PRO A 123 6.72 -51.90 -45.65
CA PRO A 123 7.46 -52.72 -46.61
C PRO A 123 8.14 -53.97 -46.01
N LEU A 124 8.33 -54.00 -44.69
CA LEU A 124 8.87 -55.13 -43.91
C LEU A 124 7.79 -56.08 -43.37
N GLY A 125 6.52 -55.92 -43.77
CA GLY A 125 5.41 -56.80 -43.37
C GLY A 125 4.78 -56.48 -42.00
N ASN A 126 5.26 -55.48 -41.27
CA ASN A 126 4.70 -55.12 -39.97
C ASN A 126 3.44 -54.23 -40.11
N PRO A 127 2.38 -54.47 -39.32
CA PRO A 127 1.22 -53.58 -39.28
C PRO A 127 1.59 -52.24 -38.63
N LYS A 128 1.15 -51.15 -39.25
CA LYS A 128 1.35 -49.77 -38.80
C LYS A 128 0.04 -48.99 -38.91
N GLN A 129 -0.01 -47.90 -38.15
CA GLN A 129 -1.13 -46.97 -38.11
C GLN A 129 -0.61 -45.56 -38.30
N GLU A 130 -1.34 -44.76 -39.08
CA GLU A 130 -1.12 -43.33 -39.23
C GLU A 130 -2.41 -42.55 -38.97
N ASP A 131 -2.26 -41.30 -38.51
CA ASP A 131 -3.39 -40.41 -38.30
C ASP A 131 -4.00 -40.02 -39.64
N CYS A 132 -5.32 -40.19 -39.78
CA CYS A 132 -6.01 -39.72 -40.98
C CYS A 132 -6.12 -38.20 -40.97
N ASP A 133 -6.03 -37.56 -42.14
CA ASP A 133 -6.25 -36.12 -42.30
C ASP A 133 -7.61 -35.65 -41.76
N CYS A 134 -8.63 -36.50 -41.78
CA CYS A 134 -9.94 -36.16 -41.21
C CYS A 134 -9.93 -36.04 -39.67
N LYS A 135 -8.87 -36.50 -39.00
CA LYS A 135 -8.64 -36.34 -37.55
C LYS A 135 -8.21 -34.91 -37.21
N ASN A 136 -7.60 -34.20 -38.16
CA ASN A 136 -7.17 -32.81 -37.97
C ASN A 136 -8.38 -31.87 -38.03
N GLY A 137 -8.76 -31.36 -36.86
CA GLY A 137 -9.80 -30.35 -36.74
C GLY A 137 -9.29 -28.95 -37.05
N ILE A 138 -10.17 -28.08 -37.54
CA ILE A 138 -9.88 -26.65 -37.68
C ILE A 138 -10.11 -26.02 -36.31
N ALA A 139 -9.12 -25.26 -35.83
CA ALA A 139 -9.26 -24.49 -34.61
C ALA A 139 -10.22 -23.32 -34.84
N TYR A 140 -11.16 -23.13 -33.93
CA TYR A 140 -11.96 -21.92 -33.84
C TYR A 140 -11.85 -21.36 -32.42
N TYR A 141 -12.11 -20.07 -32.30
CA TYR A 141 -12.01 -19.37 -31.04
C TYR A 141 -13.37 -18.83 -30.63
N GLU A 142 -13.65 -18.90 -29.34
CA GLU A 142 -14.84 -18.30 -28.74
C GLU A 142 -14.47 -17.55 -27.46
N PRO A 143 -15.17 -16.47 -27.12
CA PRO A 143 -15.01 -15.77 -25.85
C PRO A 143 -15.42 -16.67 -24.68
N ARG A 144 -14.56 -16.75 -23.68
CA ARG A 144 -14.84 -17.42 -22.40
C ARG A 144 -14.72 -16.40 -21.26
N SER A 145 -15.65 -16.47 -20.31
CA SER A 145 -15.68 -15.62 -19.11
C SER A 145 -14.67 -16.11 -18.06
N TYR A 146 -13.98 -15.16 -17.47
CA TYR A 146 -12.99 -15.36 -16.43
C TYR A 146 -13.28 -14.42 -15.27
N LEU A 147 -13.42 -14.98 -14.07
CA LEU A 147 -13.66 -14.20 -12.85
C LEU A 147 -12.36 -14.03 -12.07
N CYS A 148 -12.17 -12.84 -11.51
CA CYS A 148 -11.03 -12.57 -10.66
C CYS A 148 -11.14 -13.40 -9.38
N SER A 149 -10.20 -14.33 -9.18
CA SER A 149 -10.16 -15.24 -8.04
C SER A 149 -9.31 -14.69 -6.90
N SER A 150 -8.18 -14.06 -7.19
CA SER A 150 -7.28 -13.54 -6.16
C SER A 150 -6.31 -12.50 -6.71
N TYR A 151 -5.69 -11.77 -5.79
CA TYR A 151 -4.63 -10.81 -6.07
C TYR A 151 -3.38 -11.19 -5.30
N GLU A 152 -2.22 -11.02 -5.92
CA GLU A 152 -0.93 -11.32 -5.34
C GLU A 152 0.06 -10.19 -5.62
N VAL A 153 0.95 -9.90 -4.67
CA VAL A 153 2.11 -9.02 -4.90
C VAL A 153 3.36 -9.89 -4.87
N ARG A 154 4.03 -10.01 -6.01
CA ARG A 154 5.26 -10.79 -6.15
C ARG A 154 6.35 -9.93 -6.76
N ASN A 155 7.53 -9.87 -6.14
CA ASN A 155 8.65 -9.04 -6.59
C ASN A 155 8.31 -7.55 -6.82
N SER A 156 7.38 -6.99 -6.02
CA SER A 156 6.85 -5.62 -6.18
C SER A 156 5.95 -5.39 -7.40
N GLU A 157 5.55 -6.44 -8.11
CA GLU A 157 4.54 -6.40 -9.17
C GLU A 157 3.19 -6.87 -8.62
N PHE A 158 2.13 -6.19 -9.04
CA PHE A 158 0.75 -6.56 -8.72
C PHE A 158 0.21 -7.53 -9.78
N ILE A 159 -0.31 -8.68 -9.34
CA ILE A 159 -0.79 -9.75 -10.21
C ILE A 159 -2.25 -10.06 -9.84
N ALA A 160 -3.13 -10.01 -10.84
CA ALA A 160 -4.50 -10.48 -10.73
C ALA A 160 -4.63 -11.87 -11.36
N TRP A 161 -5.16 -12.81 -10.59
CA TRP A 161 -5.38 -14.19 -10.99
C TRP A 161 -6.85 -14.40 -11.34
N TYR A 162 -7.09 -14.89 -12.55
CA TYR A 162 -8.41 -15.13 -13.10
C TYR A 162 -8.66 -16.62 -13.29
N LYS A 163 -9.86 -17.09 -12.95
CA LYS A 163 -10.30 -18.47 -13.19
C LYS A 163 -11.43 -18.48 -14.20
N ALA A 164 -11.41 -19.45 -15.11
CA ALA A 164 -12.48 -19.61 -16.08
C ALA A 164 -13.78 -19.95 -15.35
N TYR A 165 -14.83 -19.17 -15.56
CA TYR A 165 -16.15 -19.45 -15.00
C TYR A 165 -17.01 -20.09 -16.09
N GLU A 166 -17.44 -21.33 -15.87
CA GLU A 166 -18.48 -21.97 -16.69
C GLU A 166 -19.83 -21.66 -16.04
N ILE A 167 -20.83 -21.29 -16.85
CA ILE A 167 -22.15 -20.80 -16.39
C ILE A 167 -22.87 -21.84 -15.51
N ASP A 168 -22.49 -23.11 -15.59
CA ASP A 168 -23.09 -24.23 -14.87
C ASP A 168 -22.37 -24.60 -13.56
N ALA A 169 -21.24 -23.94 -13.24
CA ALA A 169 -20.49 -24.20 -12.02
C ALA A 169 -21.09 -23.46 -10.82
N ASP A 170 -21.53 -24.21 -9.82
CA ASP A 170 -21.96 -23.64 -8.56
C ASP A 170 -20.77 -23.01 -7.80
N GLY A 171 -21.05 -22.19 -6.78
CA GLY A 171 -20.01 -21.46 -6.04
C GLY A 171 -18.97 -22.35 -5.35
N MET A 172 -19.25 -23.65 -5.16
CA MET A 172 -18.28 -24.61 -4.63
C MET A 172 -17.29 -25.08 -5.70
N GLU A 173 -17.74 -25.34 -6.93
CA GLU A 173 -16.86 -25.80 -8.01
C GLU A 173 -15.77 -24.79 -8.39
N PHE A 174 -16.04 -23.48 -8.28
CA PHE A 174 -15.06 -22.43 -8.58
C PHE A 174 -13.79 -22.50 -7.73
N GLU A 175 -13.90 -22.94 -6.48
CA GLU A 175 -12.75 -23.09 -5.56
C GLU A 175 -11.83 -24.24 -6.00
N PHE A 176 -12.40 -25.32 -6.56
CA PHE A 176 -11.69 -26.49 -7.06
C PHE A 176 -11.08 -26.33 -8.47
N ILE A 177 -11.37 -25.23 -9.18
CA ILE A 177 -10.73 -24.93 -10.47
C ILE A 177 -9.24 -24.68 -10.24
N THR A 178 -8.41 -25.63 -10.68
CA THR A 178 -6.95 -25.61 -10.52
C THR A 178 -6.24 -24.72 -11.54
N SER A 179 -6.88 -24.45 -12.69
CA SER A 179 -6.29 -23.61 -13.72
C SER A 179 -6.67 -22.14 -13.54
N SER A 180 -5.67 -21.31 -13.29
CA SER A 180 -5.80 -19.85 -13.26
C SER A 180 -4.92 -19.22 -14.35
N SER A 181 -5.37 -18.10 -14.92
CA SER A 181 -4.60 -17.29 -15.86
C SER A 181 -4.29 -15.93 -15.24
N THR A 182 -3.10 -15.42 -15.54
CA THR A 182 -2.73 -14.05 -15.19
C THR A 182 -3.19 -13.11 -16.29
N ALA A 183 -3.91 -12.05 -15.92
CA ALA A 183 -4.24 -10.97 -16.83
C ALA A 183 -3.04 -10.03 -16.95
N LYS A 184 -2.12 -10.35 -17.87
CA LYS A 184 -0.93 -9.51 -18.14
C LYS A 184 -1.24 -8.34 -19.06
N ILE A 185 -2.13 -8.56 -20.04
CA ILE A 185 -2.52 -7.55 -21.02
C ILE A 185 -4.04 -7.44 -21.00
N ILE A 186 -4.54 -6.22 -20.76
CA ILE A 186 -5.96 -5.90 -20.88
C ILE A 186 -6.12 -5.07 -22.14
N TYR A 187 -6.91 -5.59 -23.08
CA TYR A 187 -7.14 -4.96 -24.37
C TYR A 187 -7.74 -3.56 -24.21
N ALA A 188 -7.09 -2.57 -24.81
CA ALA A 188 -7.46 -1.15 -24.74
C ALA A 188 -7.78 -0.53 -26.11
N GLY A 189 -8.00 -1.35 -27.15
CA GLY A 189 -8.32 -0.87 -28.51
C GLY A 189 -7.15 -0.87 -29.50
N GLU A 190 -6.06 -1.58 -29.18
CA GLU A 190 -4.90 -1.72 -30.07
C GLU A 190 -5.19 -2.63 -31.28
N ASP A 191 -4.36 -2.57 -32.33
CA ASP A 191 -4.50 -3.48 -33.47
C ASP A 191 -4.25 -4.94 -33.05
N PHE A 192 -5.13 -5.85 -33.45
CA PHE A 192 -5.02 -7.27 -33.11
C PHE A 192 -3.71 -7.92 -33.55
N GLU A 193 -3.07 -7.41 -34.60
CA GLU A 193 -1.78 -7.90 -35.09
C GLU A 193 -0.61 -7.65 -34.12
N LYS A 194 -0.71 -6.62 -33.29
CA LYS A 194 0.32 -6.25 -32.30
C LYS A 194 0.21 -7.07 -31.02
N LEU A 195 -0.89 -7.81 -30.85
CA LEU A 195 -1.12 -8.61 -29.68
C LEU A 195 -0.39 -9.95 -29.81
N GLU A 196 0.80 -10.02 -29.20
CA GLU A 196 1.55 -11.26 -29.09
C GLU A 196 0.96 -12.16 -27.99
N ASP A 197 0.86 -13.45 -28.28
CA ASP A 197 0.38 -14.50 -27.36
C ASP A 197 -1.03 -14.31 -26.78
N TYR A 198 -2.02 -14.85 -27.50
CA TYR A 198 -3.43 -14.79 -27.13
C TYR A 198 -3.75 -15.41 -25.75
N HIS A 199 -2.83 -16.18 -25.16
CA HIS A 199 -3.04 -16.78 -23.85
C HIS A 199 -3.03 -15.77 -22.69
N TYR A 200 -2.45 -14.58 -22.87
CA TYR A 200 -2.34 -13.58 -21.81
C TYR A 200 -3.24 -12.35 -21.99
N ILE A 201 -3.94 -12.25 -23.12
CA ILE A 201 -4.83 -11.14 -23.46
C ILE A 201 -6.20 -11.36 -22.83
N HIS A 202 -6.67 -10.33 -22.13
CA HIS A 202 -8.01 -10.28 -21.55
C HIS A 202 -8.75 -9.04 -22.07
N PHE A 203 -10.07 -9.14 -22.19
CA PHE A 203 -10.94 -8.10 -22.74
C PHE A 203 -11.98 -7.71 -21.69
N LYS A 204 -12.26 -6.40 -21.58
CA LYS A 204 -13.31 -5.89 -20.68
C LYS A 204 -14.72 -6.18 -21.21
N SER A 205 -14.90 -6.19 -22.53
CA SER A 205 -16.18 -6.46 -23.19
C SER A 205 -16.17 -7.83 -23.87
N LYS A 206 -17.32 -8.49 -23.89
CA LYS A 206 -17.49 -9.77 -24.61
C LYS A 206 -17.43 -9.54 -26.11
N GLU A 207 -17.94 -8.40 -26.57
CA GLU A 207 -18.00 -8.00 -27.98
C GLU A 207 -16.61 -7.83 -28.58
N ASP A 208 -15.68 -7.15 -27.89
CA ASP A 208 -14.31 -6.99 -28.39
C ASP A 208 -13.56 -8.32 -28.37
N CYS A 209 -13.80 -9.16 -27.35
CA CYS A 209 -13.27 -10.52 -27.33
C CYS A 209 -13.78 -11.34 -28.52
N GLN A 210 -15.08 -11.23 -28.86
CA GLN A 210 -15.66 -11.93 -30.00
C GLN A 210 -15.01 -11.49 -31.31
N ARG A 211 -14.83 -10.18 -31.53
CA ARG A 211 -14.15 -9.65 -32.71
C ARG A 211 -12.72 -10.19 -32.84
N TYR A 212 -12.01 -10.31 -31.73
CA TYR A 212 -10.68 -10.90 -31.69
C TYR A 212 -10.71 -12.41 -31.99
N CYS A 213 -11.66 -13.15 -31.42
CA CYS A 213 -11.88 -14.57 -31.71
C CYS A 213 -12.20 -14.82 -33.19
N ASP A 214 -13.03 -13.98 -33.80
CA ASP A 214 -13.38 -14.08 -35.22
C ASP A 214 -12.13 -13.85 -36.09
N TRP A 215 -11.32 -12.85 -35.74
CA TRP A 215 -10.04 -12.58 -36.41
C TRP A 215 -9.04 -13.75 -36.28
N LEU A 216 -8.88 -14.33 -35.08
CA LEU A 216 -8.04 -15.51 -34.86
C LEU A 216 -8.54 -16.72 -35.67
N THR A 217 -9.86 -16.93 -35.69
CA THR A 217 -10.48 -18.04 -36.43
C THR A 217 -10.28 -17.87 -37.94
N ALA A 218 -10.39 -16.65 -38.47
CA ALA A 218 -10.12 -16.36 -39.87
C ALA A 218 -8.65 -16.64 -40.24
N LYS A 219 -7.72 -16.22 -39.38
CA LYS A 219 -6.27 -16.46 -39.56
C LYS A 219 -5.91 -17.94 -39.53
N GLU A 220 -6.50 -18.73 -38.64
CA GLU A 220 -6.32 -20.18 -38.64
C GLU A 220 -6.95 -20.84 -39.87
N ALA A 221 -8.10 -20.36 -40.35
CA ALA A 221 -8.70 -20.85 -41.59
C ALA A 221 -7.83 -20.59 -42.83
N GLU A 222 -7.10 -19.46 -42.88
CA GLU A 222 -6.16 -19.15 -43.96
C GLU A 222 -4.94 -20.06 -43.99
N LYS A 223 -4.43 -20.52 -42.84
CA LYS A 223 -3.31 -21.48 -42.76
C LYS A 223 -3.66 -22.87 -43.28
N VAL A 224 -4.96 -23.18 -43.34
CA VAL A 224 -5.49 -24.49 -43.72
C VAL A 224 -5.91 -24.54 -45.20
N LYS A 225 -5.89 -23.40 -45.90
CA LYS A 225 -6.05 -23.32 -47.36
C LYS A 225 -4.78 -23.76 -48.08
#